data_AF-A0A450Z865-F1
#
_entry.id   AF-A0A450Z865-F1
#
_cell.length_a   1.000
_cell.length_b   1.000
_cell.length_c   1.000
_cell.angle_alpha   90.00
_cell.angle_beta   90.00
_cell.angle_gamma   90.00
#
_symmetry.space_group_name_H-M   'P 1'
#
loop_
_entity.id
_entity.type
_entity.pdbx_description
1 polymer ?
#
loop_
_entity_poly.entity_id
_entity_poly.type
_entity_poly.pdbx_seq_one_letter_code
_entity_poly.pdbx_strand_id
1 'polypeptide(L)' 'RLKSLYIMLLATYPYQKLPTDFSEEAEKLTVERNAPRWMKMLVKYGYITTA' A
#
# COMPACT_ATOMS: atom_id res chain seq x y z
N ARG A 1 -7.59 3.66 8.61
CA ARG A 1 -7.07 3.51 7.22
C ARG A 1 -7.23 2.10 6.63
N LEU A 2 -7.59 1.05 7.39
CA LEU A 2 -7.82 -0.32 6.88
C LEU A 2 -9.20 -0.53 6.21
N LYS A 3 -10.26 0.14 6.69
CA LYS A 3 -11.61 0.01 6.12
C LYS A 3 -11.69 0.41 4.64
N SER A 4 -10.91 1.41 4.23
CA SER A 4 -10.89 1.91 2.85
C SER A 4 -10.31 0.88 1.87
N LEU A 5 -9.20 0.22 2.24
CA LEU A 5 -8.61 -0.87 1.46
C LEU A 5 -9.56 -2.07 1.32
N TYR A 6 -10.26 -2.42 2.41
CA TYR A 6 -11.24 -3.52 2.41
C TYR A 6 -12.40 -3.27 1.44
N ILE A 7 -12.93 -2.04 1.41
CA ILE A 7 -14.01 -1.65 0.49
C ILE A 7 -13.53 -1.64 -0.97
N MET A 8 -12.30 -1.20 -1.25
CA MET A 8 -11.73 -1.19 -2.61
C MET A 8 -11.55 -2.60 -3.18
N LEU A 9 -11.04 -3.54 -2.38
CA LEU A 9 -10.86 -4.94 -2.78
C LEU A 9 -12.19 -5.65 -3.07
N LEU A 10 -13.20 -5.42 -2.23
CA LEU A 10 -14.51 -6.06 -2.40
C LEU A 10 -15.28 -5.56 -3.62
N ALA A 11 -15.10 -4.29 -3.96
CA ALA A 11 -15.97 -3.64 -4.93
C ALA A 11 -15.43 -3.70 -6.38
N THR A 12 -14.28 -4.36 -6.61
CA THR A 12 -13.63 -4.49 -7.93
C THR A 12 -13.50 -3.16 -8.68
N TYR A 13 -13.52 -2.02 -7.96
CA TYR A 13 -13.34 -0.72 -8.56
C TYR A 13 -11.86 -0.59 -8.91
N PRO A 14 -11.51 -0.14 -10.13
CA PRO A 14 -10.15 0.29 -10.41
C PRO A 14 -9.79 1.35 -9.37
N TYR A 15 -8.57 1.28 -8.84
CA TYR A 15 -8.07 2.20 -7.81
C TYR A 15 -8.45 3.63 -8.20
N GLN A 16 -9.49 4.18 -7.55
CA GLN A 16 -9.97 5.51 -7.89
C GLN A 16 -8.85 6.45 -7.48
N LYS A 17 -8.23 7.08 -8.49
CA LYS A 17 -7.31 8.20 -8.31
C LYS A 17 -7.99 9.15 -7.33
N LEU A 18 -7.48 9.18 -6.09
CA LEU A 18 -7.95 10.10 -5.07
C LEU A 18 -7.80 11.53 -5.62
N PRO A 19 -8.63 12.49 -5.15
CA PRO A 19 -8.66 13.83 -5.69
C PRO A 19 -7.24 14.39 -5.77
N THR A 20 -7.01 15.17 -6.83
CA THR A 20 -5.80 15.77 -7.40
C THR A 20 -4.65 16.18 -6.46
N ASP A 21 -4.82 16.10 -5.14
CA ASP A 21 -3.85 16.38 -4.08
C ASP A 21 -3.03 15.16 -3.64
N PHE A 22 -3.39 13.94 -4.06
CA PHE A 22 -2.50 12.76 -3.97
C PHE A 22 -1.84 12.56 -5.33
N SER A 23 -0.81 13.35 -5.59
CA SER A 23 0.00 13.19 -6.80
C SER A 23 0.70 11.82 -6.76
N GLU A 24 0.96 11.25 -7.95
CA GLU A 24 1.67 9.98 -8.09
C GLU A 24 3.04 10.03 -7.39
N GLU A 25 3.68 11.21 -7.35
CA GLU A 25 4.92 11.43 -6.62
C GLU A 25 4.75 11.33 -5.09
N ALA A 26 3.62 11.79 -4.55
CA ALA A 26 3.33 11.70 -3.10
C ALA A 26 3.06 10.26 -2.67
N GLU A 27 2.37 9.47 -3.49
CA GLU A 27 2.18 8.04 -3.27
C GLU A 27 3.51 7.29 -3.36
N LYS A 28 4.30 7.54 -4.40
CA LYS A 28 5.63 6.97 -4.58
C LYS A 28 6.55 7.26 -3.39
N LEU A 29 6.64 8.52 -2.96
CA LEU A 29 7.46 8.92 -1.81
C LEU A 29 7.00 8.22 -0.51
N THR A 30 5.69 8.05 -0.34
CA THR A 30 5.13 7.35 0.81
C THR A 30 5.48 5.87 0.78
N VAL A 31 5.38 5.22 -0.39
CA VAL A 31 5.74 3.82 -0.56
C VAL A 31 7.24 3.62 -0.34
N GLU A 32 8.10 4.42 -0.98
CA GLU A 32 9.56 4.31 -0.83
C GLU A 32 10.01 4.45 0.63
N ARG A 33 9.45 5.41 1.37
CA ARG A 33 9.78 5.61 2.79
C ARG A 33 9.38 4.44 3.68
N ASN A 34 8.25 3.79 3.38
CA ASN A 34 7.67 2.76 4.25
C ASN A 34 7.98 1.32 3.81
N ALA A 35 8.31 1.11 2.54
CA ALA A 35 8.55 -0.21 1.95
C ALA A 35 9.57 -1.06 2.72
N PRO A 36 10.73 -0.52 3.19
CA PRO A 36 11.67 -1.30 3.99
C PRO A 36 11.08 -1.83 5.30
N ARG A 37 10.22 -1.03 5.96
CA ARG A 37 9.56 -1.43 7.21
C ARG A 37 8.50 -2.49 6.96
N TRP A 38 7.72 -2.34 5.89
CA TRP A 38 6.73 -3.35 5.50
C TRP A 38 7.40 -4.66 5.10
N MET A 39 8.50 -4.60 4.34
CA MET A 39 9.29 -5.77 3.96
C MET A 39 9.76 -6.55 5.20
N LYS A 40 10.34 -5.86 6.19
CA LYS A 40 10.73 -6.47 7.47
C LYS A 40 9.55 -7.11 8.21
N MET A 41 8.39 -6.46 8.20
CA MET A 41 7.19 -6.98 8.85
C MET A 41 6.67 -8.24 8.16
N LEU A 42 6.66 -8.26 6.82
CA LEU A 42 6.22 -9.41 6.04
C LEU A 42 7.14 -10.61 6.27
N VAL A 43 8.45 -10.39 6.30
CA VAL A 43 9.44 -11.43 6.63
C VAL A 43 9.25 -11.93 8.07
N LYS A 44 9.12 -11.02 9.05
CA LYS A 44 8.95 -11.37 10.47
C LYS A 44 7.74 -12.28 10.71
N TYR A 45 6.65 -12.06 9.99
CA TYR A 45 5.42 -12.85 10.14
C TYR A 45 5.33 -14.02 9.15
N GLY A 46 6.38 -14.27 8.37
CA GLY A 46 6.44 -15.41 7.45
C GLY A 46 5.53 -15.29 6.22
N TYR A 47 5.06 -14.08 5.89
CA TYR A 47 4.27 -13.86 4.67
C TYR A 47 5.13 -13.96 3.41
N ILE A 48 6.42 -13.62 3.52
CA ILE A 48 7.41 -13.76 2.45
C ILE A 48 8.73 -14.25 3.04
N THR A 49 9.50 -14.97 2.23
CA THR A 49 10.88 -15.34 2.55
C THR A 49 11.84 -14.36 1.88
N THR A 50 12.88 -13.92 2.60
CA THR A 50 14.03 -13.29 1.95
C THR A 50 14.73 -14.35 1.12
N ALA A 51 14.85 -14.11 -0.19
CA ALA A 51 15.69 -14.93 -1.07
C ALA A 51 17.18 -14.77 -0.69
#